data_AF-A0A6A3PRA2-F1
#
_entry.id   AF-A0A6A3PRA2-F1
#
_cell.length_a   1.000
_cell.length_b   1.000
_cell.length_c   1.000
_cell.angle_alpha   90.00
_cell.angle_beta   90.00
_cell.angle_gamma   90.00
#
_symmetry.space_group_name_H-M   'P 1'
#
loop_
_entity.id
_entity.type
_entity.pdbx_description
1 polymer ?
#
loop_
_entity_poly.entity_id
_entity_poly.type
_entity_poly.pdbx_seq_one_letter_code
_entity_poly.pdbx_strand_id
1 'polypeptide(L)' 'VSSGALKPVIDSVYSFDQLLPALEKLESKSVRGKVVLRAAY' A
#
# COMPACT_ATOMS: atom_id res chain seq x y z
N VAL A 1 -11.94 -9.05 14.33
CA VAL A 1 -11.39 -8.32 13.16
C VAL A 1 -12.12 -8.69 11.86
N SER A 2 -12.75 -9.87 11.75
CA SER A 2 -13.57 -10.31 10.60
C SER A 2 -14.90 -9.56 10.41
N SER A 3 -15.33 -8.73 11.35
CA SER A 3 -16.58 -7.97 11.30
C SER A 3 -16.55 -6.74 10.40
N GLY A 4 -15.40 -6.42 9.78
CA GLY A 4 -15.23 -5.20 8.98
C GLY A 4 -15.22 -3.89 9.78
N ALA A 5 -15.25 -3.97 11.12
CA ALA A 5 -15.22 -2.81 12.01
C ALA A 5 -13.92 -1.99 11.90
N LEU A 6 -12.84 -2.60 11.41
CA LEU A 6 -11.56 -1.93 11.16
C LEU A 6 -11.26 -1.97 9.67
N LYS A 7 -11.35 -0.81 9.00
CA LYS A 7 -10.96 -0.65 7.60
C LYS A 7 -9.51 -0.16 7.53
N PRO A 8 -8.63 -0.82 6.77
CA PRO A 8 -7.28 -0.30 6.56
C PRO A 8 -7.33 1.00 5.75
N VAL A 9 -6.56 1.99 6.16
CA VAL A 9 -6.34 3.20 5.36
C VAL A 9 -5.26 2.88 4.33
N ILE A 10 -5.65 2.78 3.07
CA ILE A 10 -4.76 2.53 1.95
C ILE A 10 -4.46 3.87 1.30
N ASP A 11 -3.18 4.20 1.19
CA ASP A 11 -2.71 5.40 0.53
C ASP A 11 -2.56 5.16 -0.99
N SER A 12 -1.95 4.04 -1.35
CA SER A 12 -1.68 3.70 -2.74
C SER A 12 -1.51 2.20 -2.95
N VAL A 13 -1.79 1.76 -4.18
CA VAL A 13 -1.69 0.36 -4.61
C VAL A 13 -0.78 0.32 -5.84
N TYR A 14 0.20 -0.57 -5.82
CA TYR A 14 1.18 -0.77 -6.89
C TYR A 14 1.14 -2.22 -7.38
N SER A 15 1.43 -2.45 -8.67
CA SER A 15 1.74 -3.80 -9.14
C SER A 15 3.12 -4.22 -8.65
N PHE A 16 3.40 -5.52 -8.69
CA PHE A 16 4.73 -6.03 -8.30
C PHE A 16 5.85 -5.44 -9.16
N ASP A 17 5.60 -5.17 -10.45
CA ASP A 17 6.58 -4.55 -11.35
C ASP A 17 6.94 -3.10 -10.94
N GLN A 18 6.15 -2.47 -10.08
CA GLN A 18 6.34 -1.10 -9.61
C GLN A 18 6.90 -1.05 -8.17
N LEU A 19 7.68 -2.06 -7.77
CA LEU A 19 8.22 -2.17 -6.41
C LEU A 19 9.16 -1.02 -6.03
N LEU A 20 10.02 -0.58 -6.96
CA LEU A 20 10.95 0.53 -6.71
C LEU A 20 10.20 1.88 -6.52
N PRO A 21 9.24 2.27 -7.38
CA PRO A 21 8.38 3.43 -7.11
C PRO A 21 7.60 3.34 -5.79
N ALA A 22 7.13 2.15 -5.41
CA ALA A 22 6.42 1.95 -4.16
C ALA A 22 7.32 2.18 -2.93
N LEU A 23 8.58 1.73 -3.01
CA LEU A 23 9.60 1.96 -1.99
C LEU A 23 9.96 3.44 -1.87
N GLU A 24 10.22 4.10 -2.99
CA GLU A 24 10.52 5.55 -3.02
C GLU A 24 9.40 6.36 -2.35
N LYS A 25 8.14 6.03 -2.67
CA LYS A 25 6.99 6.68 -2.04
C LYS A 25 6.95 6.43 -0.53
N LEU A 26 7.22 5.21 -0.08
CA LEU A 26 7.26 4.86 1.35
C LEU A 26 8.34 5.66 2.09
N GLU A 27 9.53 5.80 1.49
CA GLU A 27 10.66 6.51 2.07
C GLU A 27 10.48 8.03 2.11
N SER A 28 9.64 8.60 1.23
CA SER A 28 9.32 10.03 1.19
C SER A 28 8.68 10.58 2.49
N LYS A 29 8.22 9.70 3.39
CA LYS A 29 7.46 10.03 4.62
C LYS A 29 6.19 10.85 4.39
N SER A 30 5.69 10.93 3.16
CA SER A 30 4.45 11.65 2.80
C SER A 30 3.20 10.77 2.84
N VAL A 31 3.38 9.46 2.98
CA VAL A 31 2.30 8.45 2.94
C VAL A 31 1.34 8.63 4.10
N ARG A 32 0.03 8.67 3.80
CA ARG A 32 -1.04 8.67 4.80
C ARG A 32 -1.79 7.36 4.76
N GLY A 33 -1.22 6.33 5.39
CA GLY A 33 -1.78 4.98 5.41
C GLY A 33 -0.78 3.93 4.95
N LYS A 34 -1.28 2.90 4.25
CA LYS A 34 -0.45 1.79 3.75
C LYS A 34 -0.22 1.90 2.25
N VAL A 35 1.02 1.67 1.84
CA VAL A 35 1.37 1.34 0.45
C VAL A 35 1.18 -0.17 0.28
N VAL A 36 0.38 -0.58 -0.70
CA VAL A 36 -0.01 -1.98 -0.92
C VAL A 36 0.58 -2.48 -2.24
N LEU A 37 1.18 -3.67 -2.21
CA LEU A 37 1.61 -4.38 -3.42
C LEU A 37 0.54 -5.41 -3.79
N ARG A 38 0.06 -5.36 -5.04
CA ARG A 38 -0.78 -6.40 -5.62
C ARG A 38 0.14 -7.53 -6.11
N ALA A 39 0.15 -8.64 -5.38
CA ALA A 39 0.66 -9.90 -5.91
C ALA A 39 -0.25 -10.34 -7.06
N ALA A 40 0.33 -10.70 -8.21
CA ALA A 40 -0.43 -11.21 -9.35
C ALA A 40 -1.21 -12.48 -8.93
N TYR A 41 -2.42 -12.64 -9.49
CA TYR A 41 -3.28 -13.81 -9.32
C TYR A 41 -2.86 -14.93 -10.27
#